data_AF-A0A6L8RRT1-F1
#
_entry.id   AF-A0A6L8RRT1-F1
#
_cell.length_a   1.000
_cell.length_b   1.000
_cell.length_c   1.000
_cell.angle_alpha   90.00
_cell.angle_beta   90.00
_cell.angle_gamma   90.00
#
_symmetry.space_group_name_H-M   'P 1'
#
loop_
_entity.id
_entity.type
_entity.pdbx_description
1 polymer ?
#
loop_
_entity_poly.entity_id
_entity_poly.type
_entity_poly.pdbx_seq_one_letter_code
_entity_poly.pdbx_strand_id
1 'polypeptide(L)'
;MGNKVKKFSFISVILSVICVVFVAEAAAPAAAIGNQQFFWWIFLIITFLLPYGMVVAELGTTYDSDGGLYDWIREAFGDRWGSRVAWYYWINFPLWIASLATLFPDILGMVFGVEFELAPVLLIELAFVWIVVFMSFSKVSDSAWILNGGAVLKVLIAVSVGGLGIWYAVNNGFASDMSPATFMPDLTNTNALTYLSIILFNFMGFEVICTFAGAMKNPSKDIPKAIVLGGLAIGAIYLFCSFGIGAAIPADQIDPDFGMIYAVMTMVGEASPIFMLICIIFLVTLFANMASWSFGVNFVADYAAKHGNMPKVFSHENAKTEMPTGAAIVNGVVASLALMLQLIPIPAISEGIFWMLFSMNVVFLLISYIPMFPAFLKMRKVDPNRKRVFTFPFKGKLMYVMLAIPAIELVLAIIATIVPLNGSEEELSKIPMLIGVIVFVVLGEVVRIWSKRGRTEEYKGLTPALAAERLAEEAAEEAADEAEAPEAKGDAEPEAVPVA
;
A
#
# COMPACT_ATOMS: atom_id res chain seq x y z
N MET A 1 32.94 13.57 -12.37
CA MET A 1 32.29 12.40 -13.00
C MET A 1 30.81 12.52 -12.74
N GLY A 2 30.04 13.09 -13.68
CA GLY A 2 28.60 13.25 -13.51
C GLY A 2 27.93 11.87 -13.51
N ASN A 3 27.25 11.53 -12.42
CA ASN A 3 26.38 10.37 -12.37
C ASN A 3 25.29 10.57 -13.44
N LYS A 4 25.42 9.93 -14.60
CA LYS A 4 24.30 9.78 -15.52
C LYS A 4 23.24 8.97 -14.79
N VAL A 5 22.28 9.64 -14.18
CA VAL A 5 21.07 9.01 -13.63
C VAL A 5 20.47 8.19 -14.76
N LYS A 6 20.52 6.86 -14.63
CA LYS A 6 19.95 5.94 -15.62
C LYS A 6 18.45 6.25 -15.65
N LYS A 7 17.98 6.83 -16.76
CA LYS A 7 16.55 7.06 -16.99
C LYS A 7 15.82 5.73 -16.84
N PHE A 8 14.90 5.64 -15.88
CA PHE A 8 14.13 4.43 -15.64
C PHE A 8 13.34 4.08 -16.91
N SER A 9 13.35 2.81 -17.31
CA SER A 9 12.47 2.35 -18.39
C SER A 9 11.04 2.36 -17.88
N PHE A 10 10.08 2.75 -18.72
CA PHE A 10 8.65 2.72 -18.39
C PHE A 10 8.19 1.33 -17.89
N ILE A 11 8.78 0.26 -18.45
CA ILE A 11 8.53 -1.12 -18.03
C ILE A 11 9.03 -1.37 -16.60
N SER A 12 10.19 -0.83 -16.23
CA SER A 12 10.73 -0.95 -14.88
C SER A 12 9.86 -0.23 -13.86
N VAL A 13 9.26 0.92 -14.21
CA VAL A 13 8.28 1.61 -13.36
C VAL A 13 7.05 0.74 -13.13
N ILE A 14 6.51 0.12 -14.19
CA ILE A 14 5.36 -0.79 -14.06
C ILE A 14 5.70 -2.00 -13.19
N LEU A 15 6.88 -2.61 -13.36
CA LEU A 15 7.33 -3.74 -12.54
C LEU A 15 7.49 -3.34 -11.06
N SER A 16 8.01 -2.15 -10.77
CA SER A 16 8.07 -1.62 -9.41
C SER A 16 6.68 -1.39 -8.82
N VAL A 17 5.74 -0.90 -9.61
CA VAL A 17 4.33 -0.72 -9.20
C VAL A 17 3.68 -2.06 -8.89
N ILE A 18 3.88 -3.07 -9.75
CA ILE A 18 3.40 -4.44 -9.47
C ILE A 18 4.05 -4.98 -8.19
N CYS A 19 5.34 -4.73 -7.98
CA CYS A 19 6.02 -5.15 -6.76
C CYS A 19 5.39 -4.56 -5.49
N VAL A 20 5.08 -3.26 -5.51
CA VAL A 20 4.60 -2.56 -4.31
C VAL A 20 3.11 -2.80 -4.07
N VAL A 21 2.31 -2.80 -5.13
CA VAL A 21 0.84 -2.74 -5.02
C VAL A 21 0.17 -4.11 -5.14
N PHE A 22 0.70 -5.04 -5.95
CA PHE A 22 0.13 -6.38 -6.01
C PHE A 22 0.63 -7.21 -4.84
N VAL A 23 -0.28 -7.65 -3.97
CA VAL A 23 0.01 -8.46 -2.79
C VAL A 23 -0.84 -9.73 -2.87
N ALA A 24 -0.16 -10.88 -2.90
CA ALA A 24 -0.80 -12.15 -3.28
C ALA A 24 -1.88 -12.58 -2.28
N GLU A 25 -1.66 -12.31 -0.98
CA GLU A 25 -2.60 -12.60 0.09
C GLU A 25 -3.97 -11.91 -0.10
N ALA A 26 -4.02 -10.73 -0.72
CA ALA A 26 -5.26 -9.99 -0.92
C ALA A 26 -6.11 -10.54 -2.08
N ALA A 27 -5.58 -11.50 -2.86
CA ALA A 27 -6.31 -12.09 -3.97
C ALA A 27 -7.45 -13.01 -3.50
N ALA A 28 -7.25 -13.78 -2.42
CA ALA A 28 -8.28 -14.67 -1.89
C ALA A 28 -9.52 -13.92 -1.37
N PRO A 29 -9.38 -12.87 -0.53
CA PRO A 29 -10.51 -12.05 -0.15
C PRO A 29 -11.20 -11.34 -1.33
N ALA A 30 -10.43 -10.92 -2.36
CA ALA A 30 -11.02 -10.36 -3.57
C ALA A 30 -11.82 -11.42 -4.37
N ALA A 31 -11.37 -12.67 -4.36
CA ALA A 31 -12.07 -13.80 -4.96
C ALA A 31 -13.36 -14.18 -4.21
N ALA A 32 -13.40 -14.00 -2.88
CA ALA A 32 -14.57 -14.24 -2.04
C ALA A 32 -15.78 -13.33 -2.37
N ILE A 33 -15.55 -12.21 -3.07
CA ILE A 33 -16.65 -11.38 -3.66
C ILE A 33 -17.41 -12.16 -4.75
N GLY A 34 -16.81 -13.21 -5.32
CA GLY A 34 -17.36 -13.98 -6.42
C GLY A 34 -17.30 -13.22 -7.75
N ASN A 35 -18.21 -13.53 -8.67
CA ASN A 35 -18.22 -12.92 -10.02
C ASN A 35 -18.51 -11.42 -10.02
N GLN A 36 -19.07 -10.88 -8.93
CA GLN A 36 -19.29 -9.44 -8.78
C GLN A 36 -17.98 -8.65 -8.73
N GLN A 37 -16.86 -9.29 -8.41
CA GLN A 37 -15.55 -8.64 -8.38
C GLN A 37 -15.22 -7.97 -9.74
N PHE A 38 -15.62 -8.55 -10.87
CA PHE A 38 -15.36 -7.99 -12.19
C PHE A 38 -16.03 -6.62 -12.36
N PHE A 39 -17.28 -6.51 -11.91
CA PHE A 39 -17.99 -5.23 -11.89
C PHE A 39 -17.28 -4.24 -10.97
N TRP A 40 -16.96 -4.65 -9.74
CA TRP A 40 -16.35 -3.76 -8.74
C TRP A 40 -14.96 -3.28 -9.11
N TRP A 41 -14.11 -4.14 -9.68
CA TRP A 41 -12.80 -3.74 -10.20
C TRP A 41 -12.94 -2.68 -11.30
N ILE A 42 -13.82 -2.89 -12.29
CA ILE A 42 -14.02 -1.92 -13.38
C ILE A 42 -14.61 -0.61 -12.84
N PHE A 43 -15.61 -0.71 -11.97
CA PHE A 43 -16.26 0.45 -11.35
C PHE A 43 -15.23 1.29 -10.58
N LEU A 44 -14.51 0.67 -9.65
CA LEU A 44 -13.53 1.36 -8.79
C LEU A 44 -12.28 1.83 -9.55
N ILE A 45 -11.91 1.21 -10.67
CA ILE A 45 -10.88 1.79 -11.55
C ILE A 45 -11.33 3.19 -11.99
N ILE A 46 -12.58 3.33 -12.42
CA ILE A 46 -13.12 4.58 -12.96
C ILE A 46 -13.41 5.60 -11.85
N THR A 47 -14.03 5.16 -10.76
CA THR A 47 -14.54 6.05 -9.71
C THR A 47 -13.54 6.35 -8.62
N PHE A 48 -12.64 5.41 -8.31
CA PHE A 48 -11.62 5.56 -7.28
C PHE A 48 -10.24 5.81 -7.87
N LEU A 49 -9.64 4.80 -8.53
CA LEU A 49 -8.23 4.80 -8.91
C LEU A 49 -7.88 5.98 -9.82
N LEU A 50 -8.70 6.26 -10.83
CA LEU A 50 -8.43 7.37 -11.75
C LEU A 50 -8.40 8.73 -11.02
N PRO A 51 -9.47 9.16 -10.29
CA PRO A 51 -9.41 10.40 -9.54
C PRO A 51 -8.31 10.44 -8.48
N TYR A 52 -8.18 9.39 -7.67
CA TYR A 52 -7.15 9.26 -6.64
C TYR A 52 -5.75 9.38 -7.25
N GLY A 53 -5.46 8.62 -8.29
CA GLY A 53 -4.17 8.60 -8.95
C GLY A 53 -3.83 9.95 -9.57
N MET A 54 -4.79 10.66 -10.16
CA MET A 54 -4.55 12.02 -10.66
C MET A 54 -4.25 13.03 -9.54
N VAL A 55 -4.86 12.88 -8.36
CA VAL A 55 -4.54 13.72 -7.18
C VAL A 55 -3.13 13.44 -6.70
N VAL A 56 -2.77 12.17 -6.55
CA VAL A 56 -1.43 11.72 -6.17
C VAL A 56 -0.39 12.19 -7.19
N ALA A 57 -0.68 12.11 -8.49
CA ALA A 57 0.21 12.59 -9.54
C ALA A 57 0.46 14.10 -9.46
N GLU A 58 -0.55 14.94 -9.18
CA GLU A 58 -0.34 16.39 -9.04
C GLU A 58 0.44 16.68 -7.75
N LEU A 59 0.02 16.12 -6.60
CA LEU A 59 0.68 16.38 -5.32
C LEU A 59 2.12 15.87 -5.29
N GLY A 60 2.34 14.60 -5.65
CA GLY A 60 3.65 13.96 -5.59
C GLY A 60 4.65 14.42 -6.63
N THR A 61 4.22 15.16 -7.66
CA THR A 61 5.14 15.80 -8.61
C THR A 61 5.35 17.29 -8.38
N THR A 62 4.52 17.89 -7.51
CA THR A 62 4.61 19.31 -7.16
C THR A 62 5.34 19.52 -5.84
N TYR A 63 5.16 18.61 -4.88
CA TYR A 63 5.79 18.65 -3.57
C TYR A 63 6.76 17.48 -3.48
N ASP A 64 8.03 17.73 -3.81
CA ASP A 64 9.12 16.78 -3.66
C ASP A 64 9.58 16.77 -2.20
N SER A 65 9.02 15.87 -1.39
CA SER A 65 9.38 15.71 0.01
C SER A 65 9.39 14.25 0.44
N ASP A 66 10.28 13.93 1.39
CA ASP A 66 10.44 12.58 1.94
C ASP A 66 9.21 12.10 2.72
N GLY A 67 8.28 13.00 3.05
CA GLY A 67 7.10 12.71 3.87
C GLY A 67 5.86 12.25 3.11
N GLY A 68 5.83 12.33 1.77
CA GLY A 68 4.73 11.86 0.92
C GLY A 68 3.33 12.30 1.39
N LEU A 69 2.43 11.32 1.59
CA LEU A 69 1.04 11.56 2.04
C LEU A 69 0.95 12.40 3.32
N TYR A 70 1.83 12.14 4.29
CA TYR A 70 1.86 12.89 5.56
C TYR A 70 2.16 14.36 5.30
N ASP A 71 3.13 14.65 4.42
CA ASP A 71 3.58 16.00 4.19
C ASP A 71 2.53 16.82 3.46
N TRP A 72 1.86 16.27 2.44
CA TRP A 72 0.76 16.98 1.75
C TRP A 72 -0.37 17.38 2.71
N ILE A 73 -0.68 16.51 3.68
CA ILE A 73 -1.74 16.75 4.65
C ILE A 73 -1.28 17.70 5.76
N ARG A 74 -0.01 17.61 6.18
CA ARG A 74 0.58 18.55 7.14
C ARG A 74 0.72 19.95 6.53
N GLU A 75 1.17 20.06 5.29
CA GLU A 75 1.22 21.31 4.56
C GLU A 75 -0.17 21.92 4.41
N ALA A 76 -1.18 21.12 4.10
CA ALA A 76 -2.54 21.64 4.06
C ALA A 76 -3.08 22.03 5.45
N PHE A 77 -3.04 21.16 6.45
CA PHE A 77 -3.83 21.33 7.69
C PHE A 77 -3.01 21.50 8.97
N GLY A 78 -1.69 21.56 8.84
CA GLY A 78 -0.75 21.71 9.94
C GLY A 78 -0.49 20.41 10.70
N ASP A 79 0.27 20.56 11.76
CA ASP A 79 0.81 19.45 12.55
C ASP A 79 -0.26 18.57 13.21
N ARG A 80 -1.44 19.11 13.54
CA ARG A 80 -2.51 18.32 14.18
C ARG A 80 -2.95 17.17 13.29
N TRP A 81 -3.17 17.47 12.02
CA TRP A 81 -3.56 16.49 11.02
C TRP A 81 -2.38 15.69 10.51
N GLY A 82 -1.20 16.31 10.41
CA GLY A 82 0.05 15.59 10.14
C GLY A 82 0.27 14.45 11.14
N SER A 83 0.17 14.71 12.45
CA SER A 83 0.36 13.68 13.48
C SER A 83 -0.68 12.56 13.41
N ARG A 84 -1.95 12.87 13.12
CA ARG A 84 -3.01 11.86 12.94
C ARG A 84 -2.72 10.95 11.76
N VAL A 85 -2.41 11.54 10.60
CA VAL A 85 -2.13 10.78 9.38
C VAL A 85 -0.86 9.96 9.52
N ALA A 86 0.20 10.52 10.10
CA ALA A 86 1.42 9.78 10.38
C ALA A 86 1.12 8.55 11.24
N TRP A 87 0.29 8.69 12.28
CA TRP A 87 -0.11 7.57 13.12
C TRP A 87 -0.95 6.54 12.37
N TYR A 88 -1.97 6.94 11.62
CA TYR A 88 -2.85 6.02 10.88
C TYR A 88 -2.10 5.28 9.77
N TYR A 89 -1.26 5.99 9.02
CA TYR A 89 -0.41 5.41 8.00
C TYR A 89 0.61 4.44 8.60
N TRP A 90 1.19 4.81 9.75
CA TRP A 90 2.16 3.96 10.44
C TRP A 90 1.52 2.71 11.03
N ILE A 91 0.40 2.81 11.76
CA ILE A 91 -0.20 1.68 12.50
C ILE A 91 -0.76 0.59 11.58
N ASN A 92 -1.13 0.93 10.34
CA ASN A 92 -1.45 -0.03 9.30
C ASN A 92 -0.32 -1.09 9.17
N PHE A 93 0.93 -0.65 9.11
CA PHE A 93 2.04 -1.53 8.77
C PHE A 93 2.34 -2.64 9.81
N PRO A 94 2.48 -2.39 11.12
CA PRO A 94 2.68 -3.45 12.10
C PRO A 94 1.46 -4.38 12.25
N LEU A 95 0.23 -3.89 12.01
CA LEU A 95 -0.95 -4.75 11.98
C LEU A 95 -0.91 -5.70 10.77
N TRP A 96 -0.44 -5.21 9.62
CA TRP A 96 -0.24 -6.04 8.43
C TRP A 96 0.90 -7.05 8.59
N ILE A 97 2.03 -6.65 9.21
CA ILE A 97 3.10 -7.60 9.57
C ILE A 97 2.55 -8.73 10.44
N ALA A 98 1.76 -8.38 11.47
CA ALA A 98 1.18 -9.36 12.37
C ALA A 98 0.18 -10.28 11.64
N SER A 99 -0.68 -9.74 10.76
CA SER A 99 -1.58 -10.60 9.97
C SER A 99 -0.80 -11.56 9.08
N LEU A 100 0.25 -11.12 8.39
CA LEU A 100 1.02 -12.04 7.55
C LEU A 100 1.76 -13.11 8.33
N ALA A 101 2.18 -12.80 9.57
CA ALA A 101 2.84 -13.75 10.44
C ALA A 101 1.97 -14.98 10.71
N THR A 102 0.66 -14.79 10.90
CA THR A 102 -0.29 -15.86 11.26
C THR A 102 -0.49 -16.86 10.13
N LEU A 103 -0.13 -16.52 8.87
CA LEU A 103 -0.21 -17.46 7.74
C LEU A 103 0.94 -18.49 7.75
N PHE A 104 2.08 -18.18 8.39
CA PHE A 104 3.27 -19.03 8.31
C PHE A 104 3.11 -20.41 8.95
N PRO A 105 2.60 -20.53 10.20
CA PRO A 105 2.47 -21.82 10.86
C PRO A 105 1.64 -22.81 10.06
N ASP A 106 0.46 -22.41 9.57
CA ASP A 106 -0.45 -23.29 8.83
C ASP A 106 0.12 -23.68 7.45
N ILE A 107 0.68 -22.72 6.69
CA ILE A 107 1.26 -23.03 5.38
C ILE A 107 2.49 -23.94 5.53
N LEU A 108 3.34 -23.71 6.54
CA LEU A 108 4.45 -24.63 6.83
C LEU A 108 3.95 -26.00 7.26
N GLY A 109 2.86 -26.05 8.03
CA GLY A 109 2.21 -27.30 8.43
C GLY A 109 1.73 -28.11 7.23
N MET A 110 1.07 -27.45 6.27
CA MET A 110 0.63 -28.08 5.01
C MET A 110 1.82 -28.57 4.16
N VAL A 111 2.94 -27.84 4.12
CA VAL A 111 4.12 -28.23 3.32
C VAL A 111 4.87 -29.40 3.95
N PHE A 112 5.01 -29.41 5.29
CA PHE A 112 5.79 -30.44 5.99
C PHE A 112 4.94 -31.60 6.53
N GLY A 113 3.61 -31.50 6.45
CA GLY A 113 2.69 -32.49 7.01
C GLY A 113 2.74 -32.55 8.54
N VAL A 114 2.89 -31.39 9.19
CA VAL A 114 2.99 -31.28 10.66
C VAL A 114 1.96 -30.30 11.20
N GLU A 115 1.32 -30.63 12.31
CA GLU A 115 0.49 -29.69 13.07
C GLU A 115 1.33 -29.08 14.18
N PHE A 116 1.35 -27.74 14.26
CA PHE A 116 2.10 -27.03 15.28
C PHE A 116 1.21 -26.74 16.49
N GLU A 117 1.73 -27.01 17.69
CA GLU A 117 1.10 -26.54 18.93
C GLU A 117 1.29 -25.01 19.10
N LEU A 118 0.53 -24.40 20.02
CA LEU A 118 0.50 -22.95 20.25
C LEU A 118 1.90 -22.32 20.46
N ALA A 119 2.80 -22.98 21.20
CA ALA A 119 4.13 -22.42 21.45
C ALA A 119 5.00 -22.36 20.18
N PRO A 120 5.15 -23.45 19.40
CA PRO A 120 5.75 -23.38 18.07
C PRO A 120 5.08 -22.38 17.11
N VAL A 121 3.75 -22.28 17.09
CA VAL A 121 2.99 -21.30 16.29
C VAL A 121 3.49 -19.89 16.59
N LEU A 122 3.43 -19.47 17.86
CA LEU A 122 3.88 -18.14 18.29
C LEU A 122 5.36 -17.88 17.98
N LEU A 123 6.21 -18.90 18.12
CA LEU A 123 7.64 -18.76 17.82
C LEU A 123 7.88 -18.53 16.32
N ILE A 124 7.16 -19.22 15.44
CA ILE A 124 7.24 -19.04 13.99
C ILE A 124 6.77 -17.64 13.61
N GLU A 125 5.62 -17.20 14.15
CA GLU A 125 5.07 -15.87 13.90
C GLU A 125 6.04 -14.76 14.36
N LEU A 126 6.54 -14.86 15.60
CA LEU A 126 7.51 -13.90 16.13
C LEU A 126 8.82 -13.92 15.33
N ALA A 127 9.27 -15.09 14.88
CA ALA A 127 10.45 -15.19 14.02
C ALA A 127 10.22 -14.41 12.71
N PHE A 128 9.06 -14.56 12.07
CA PHE A 128 8.72 -13.77 10.88
C PHE A 128 8.76 -12.26 11.17
N VAL A 129 8.09 -11.80 12.23
CA VAL A 129 8.06 -10.37 12.61
C VAL A 129 9.47 -9.82 12.78
N TRP A 130 10.33 -10.50 13.54
CA TRP A 130 11.66 -9.99 13.83
C TRP A 130 12.61 -10.11 12.63
N ILE A 131 12.45 -11.11 11.75
CA ILE A 131 13.17 -11.14 10.47
C ILE A 131 12.83 -9.90 9.64
N VAL A 132 11.54 -9.53 9.53
CA VAL A 132 11.10 -8.31 8.83
C VAL A 132 11.73 -7.06 9.46
N VAL A 133 11.76 -6.97 10.79
CA VAL A 133 12.42 -5.85 11.50
C VAL A 133 13.91 -5.77 11.16
N PHE A 134 14.63 -6.89 11.20
CA PHE A 134 16.06 -6.90 10.89
C PHE A 134 16.36 -6.60 9.42
N MET A 135 15.50 -7.06 8.50
CA MET A 135 15.59 -6.68 7.08
C MET A 135 15.48 -5.17 6.91
N SER A 136 14.64 -4.52 7.71
CA SER A 136 14.40 -3.07 7.69
C SER A 136 15.59 -2.24 8.20
N PHE A 137 16.58 -2.85 8.85
CA PHE A 137 17.79 -2.14 9.31
C PHE A 137 18.81 -1.92 8.18
N SER A 138 18.62 -2.59 7.05
CA SER A 138 19.51 -2.54 5.90
C SER A 138 18.85 -1.82 4.73
N LYS A 139 19.64 -1.13 3.89
CA LYS A 139 19.17 -0.59 2.60
C LYS A 139 18.79 -1.68 1.57
N VAL A 140 18.77 -2.94 2.02
CA VAL A 140 18.37 -4.13 1.27
C VAL A 140 16.90 -4.03 0.84
N SER A 141 16.05 -3.37 1.63
CA SER A 141 14.65 -3.05 1.26
C SER A 141 14.52 -2.13 0.04
N ASP A 142 15.55 -1.33 -0.27
CA ASP A 142 15.62 -0.47 -1.46
C ASP A 142 16.41 -1.14 -2.61
N SER A 143 16.85 -2.39 -2.41
CA SER A 143 17.58 -3.10 -3.46
C SER A 143 16.63 -3.45 -4.61
N ALA A 144 16.85 -2.81 -5.75
CA ALA A 144 16.13 -3.09 -6.99
C ALA A 144 16.12 -4.59 -7.35
N TRP A 145 17.12 -5.37 -6.96
CA TRP A 145 17.14 -6.81 -7.21
C TRP A 145 16.10 -7.57 -6.39
N ILE A 146 15.89 -7.18 -5.12
CA ILE A 146 14.89 -7.78 -4.24
C ILE A 146 13.48 -7.37 -4.66
N LEU A 147 13.29 -6.09 -5.00
CA LEU A 147 12.01 -5.61 -5.51
C LEU A 147 11.65 -6.31 -6.83
N ASN A 148 12.58 -6.37 -7.79
CA ASN A 148 12.33 -7.06 -9.06
C ASN A 148 12.12 -8.57 -8.87
N GLY A 149 12.89 -9.21 -7.98
CA GLY A 149 12.74 -10.62 -7.64
C GLY A 149 11.38 -10.91 -7.03
N GLY A 150 10.95 -10.11 -6.06
CA GLY A 150 9.62 -10.19 -5.46
C GLY A 150 8.51 -10.01 -6.48
N ALA A 151 8.63 -9.02 -7.38
CA ALA A 151 7.66 -8.81 -8.46
C ALA A 151 7.54 -10.03 -9.38
N VAL A 152 8.66 -10.63 -9.77
CA VAL A 152 8.67 -11.83 -10.61
C VAL A 152 8.00 -13.00 -9.90
N LEU A 153 8.33 -13.26 -8.63
CA LEU A 153 7.71 -14.34 -7.86
C LEU A 153 6.20 -14.16 -7.71
N LYS A 154 5.75 -12.93 -7.48
CA LYS A 154 4.33 -12.60 -7.41
C LYS A 154 3.60 -12.82 -8.72
N VAL A 155 4.18 -12.35 -9.83
CA VAL A 155 3.60 -12.57 -11.17
C VAL A 155 3.56 -14.07 -11.48
N LEU A 156 4.60 -14.83 -11.09
CA LEU A 156 4.62 -16.28 -11.23
C LEU A 156 3.45 -16.92 -10.45
N ILE A 157 3.23 -16.56 -9.19
CA ILE A 157 2.07 -17.06 -8.43
C ILE A 157 0.77 -16.72 -9.15
N ALA A 158 0.55 -15.47 -9.53
CA ALA A 158 -0.70 -15.05 -10.15
C ALA A 158 -0.97 -15.80 -11.46
N VAL A 159 0.06 -15.95 -12.31
CA VAL A 159 -0.03 -16.69 -13.57
C VAL A 159 -0.25 -18.19 -13.33
N SER A 160 0.44 -18.77 -12.35
CA SER A 160 0.28 -20.18 -11.98
C SER A 160 -1.13 -20.47 -11.45
N VAL A 161 -1.64 -19.67 -10.52
CA VAL A 161 -2.98 -19.86 -9.93
C VAL A 161 -4.06 -19.65 -10.98
N GLY A 162 -4.01 -18.57 -11.76
CA GLY A 162 -4.98 -18.33 -12.82
C GLY A 162 -4.92 -19.37 -13.95
N GLY A 163 -3.71 -19.80 -14.34
CA GLY A 163 -3.52 -20.85 -15.35
C GLY A 163 -4.01 -22.23 -14.89
N LEU A 164 -3.70 -22.61 -13.64
CA LEU A 164 -4.23 -23.84 -13.03
C LEU A 164 -5.75 -23.79 -12.92
N GLY A 165 -6.33 -22.63 -12.60
CA GLY A 165 -7.78 -22.47 -12.53
C GLY A 165 -8.46 -22.62 -13.89
N ILE A 166 -7.88 -22.10 -14.96
CA ILE A 166 -8.35 -22.36 -16.33
C ILE A 166 -8.30 -23.86 -16.63
N TRP A 167 -7.17 -24.52 -16.36
CA TRP A 167 -7.03 -25.95 -16.57
C TRP A 167 -8.06 -26.75 -15.76
N TYR A 168 -8.28 -26.40 -14.49
CA TYR A 168 -9.24 -27.05 -13.63
C TYR A 168 -10.68 -26.88 -14.13
N ALA A 169 -11.06 -25.65 -14.49
CA ALA A 169 -12.39 -25.33 -15.01
C ALA A 169 -12.70 -26.05 -16.33
N VAL A 170 -11.71 -26.19 -17.21
CA VAL A 170 -11.88 -26.92 -18.49
C VAL A 170 -12.12 -28.41 -18.26
N ASN A 171 -11.51 -29.01 -17.23
CA ASN A 171 -11.60 -30.44 -16.96
C ASN A 171 -12.78 -30.82 -16.04
N ASN A 172 -13.13 -29.98 -15.08
CA ASN A 172 -14.10 -30.28 -14.03
C ASN A 172 -15.36 -29.39 -14.05
N GLY A 173 -15.37 -28.34 -14.89
CA GLY A 173 -16.37 -27.28 -14.83
C GLY A 173 -16.02 -26.22 -13.77
N PHE A 174 -16.79 -25.13 -13.75
CA PHE A 174 -16.63 -24.09 -12.74
C PHE A 174 -17.29 -24.50 -11.43
N ALA A 175 -16.62 -24.23 -10.31
CA ALA A 175 -17.18 -24.41 -8.97
C ALA A 175 -18.40 -23.49 -8.70
N SER A 176 -18.43 -22.31 -9.32
CA SER A 176 -19.52 -21.33 -9.20
C SER A 176 -20.34 -21.21 -10.49
N ASP A 177 -21.63 -20.83 -10.36
CA ASP A 177 -22.44 -20.45 -11.52
C ASP A 177 -21.83 -19.23 -12.22
N MET A 178 -21.73 -19.29 -13.56
CA MET A 178 -21.17 -18.24 -14.42
C MET A 178 -22.27 -17.52 -15.22
N SER A 179 -23.52 -17.60 -14.79
CA SER A 179 -24.62 -16.88 -15.42
C SER A 179 -24.42 -15.35 -15.34
N PRO A 180 -24.88 -14.57 -16.34
CA PRO A 180 -24.69 -13.11 -16.34
C PRO A 180 -25.23 -12.39 -15.10
N ALA A 181 -26.22 -12.97 -14.41
CA ALA A 181 -26.79 -12.40 -13.19
C ALA A 181 -25.76 -12.35 -12.04
N THR A 182 -24.85 -13.32 -11.98
CA THR A 182 -23.82 -13.39 -10.92
C THR A 182 -22.75 -12.29 -11.02
N PHE A 183 -22.64 -11.63 -12.18
CA PHE A 183 -21.70 -10.53 -12.40
C PHE A 183 -22.27 -9.16 -11.97
N MET A 184 -23.57 -9.08 -11.72
CA MET A 184 -24.20 -7.84 -11.25
C MET A 184 -24.03 -7.71 -9.73
N PRO A 185 -23.70 -6.51 -9.22
CA PRO A 185 -23.50 -6.30 -7.79
C PRO A 185 -24.80 -6.53 -7.01
N ASP A 186 -24.69 -7.28 -5.92
CA ASP A 186 -25.76 -7.46 -4.95
C ASP A 186 -25.44 -6.61 -3.72
N LEU A 187 -26.11 -5.46 -3.63
CA LEU A 187 -25.93 -4.52 -2.52
C LEU A 187 -26.55 -5.00 -1.21
N THR A 188 -27.27 -6.13 -1.22
CA THR A 188 -27.84 -6.72 -0.01
C THR A 188 -26.86 -7.67 0.69
N ASN A 189 -25.83 -8.15 -0.02
CA ASN A 189 -24.79 -8.99 0.54
C ASN A 189 -23.74 -8.14 1.27
N THR A 190 -23.91 -7.97 2.58
CA THR A 190 -23.01 -7.15 3.41
C THR A 190 -21.58 -7.73 3.50
N ASN A 191 -21.41 -9.04 3.31
CA ASN A 191 -20.09 -9.68 3.29
C ASN A 191 -19.32 -9.28 2.03
N ALA A 192 -19.95 -9.32 0.85
CA ALA A 192 -19.33 -8.84 -0.39
C ALA A 192 -18.92 -7.37 -0.30
N LEU A 193 -19.71 -6.53 0.38
CA LEU A 193 -19.37 -5.12 0.65
C LEU A 193 -18.15 -4.96 1.57
N THR A 194 -17.96 -5.90 2.51
CA THR A 194 -16.82 -5.90 3.44
C THR A 194 -15.49 -6.05 2.69
N TYR A 195 -15.45 -6.90 1.67
CA TYR A 195 -14.28 -7.15 0.83
C TYR A 195 -14.01 -6.03 -0.20
N LEU A 196 -14.93 -5.10 -0.45
CA LEU A 196 -14.68 -3.96 -1.35
C LEU A 196 -13.54 -3.06 -0.87
N SER A 197 -13.36 -2.95 0.45
CA SER A 197 -12.23 -2.22 1.04
C SER A 197 -10.88 -2.78 0.61
N ILE A 198 -10.82 -4.08 0.27
CA ILE A 198 -9.61 -4.74 -0.21
C ILE A 198 -9.32 -4.36 -1.64
N ILE A 199 -10.34 -4.25 -2.50
CA ILE A 199 -10.13 -3.72 -3.86
C ILE A 199 -9.60 -2.28 -3.78
N LEU A 200 -10.15 -1.45 -2.88
CA LEU A 200 -9.63 -0.09 -2.64
C LEU A 200 -8.19 -0.10 -2.12
N PHE A 201 -7.89 -0.94 -1.14
CA PHE A 201 -6.53 -1.18 -0.62
C PHE A 201 -5.56 -1.57 -1.74
N ASN A 202 -5.98 -2.47 -2.64
CA ASN A 202 -5.20 -2.92 -3.79
C ASN A 202 -4.96 -1.82 -4.85
N PHE A 203 -5.61 -0.67 -4.74
CA PHE A 203 -5.32 0.52 -5.55
C PHE A 203 -4.44 1.56 -4.83
N MET A 204 -4.03 1.32 -3.59
CA MET A 204 -3.18 2.23 -2.82
C MET A 204 -1.70 1.91 -3.04
N GLY A 205 -0.83 2.91 -2.86
CA GLY A 205 0.62 2.77 -3.09
C GLY A 205 1.10 3.31 -4.45
N PHE A 206 0.22 3.92 -5.25
CA PHE A 206 0.60 4.53 -6.53
C PHE A 206 1.45 5.80 -6.39
N GLU A 207 1.53 6.37 -5.18
CA GLU A 207 2.46 7.47 -4.88
C GLU A 207 3.92 7.09 -5.11
N VAL A 208 4.27 5.79 -5.05
CA VAL A 208 5.62 5.32 -5.37
C VAL A 208 6.02 5.66 -6.80
N ILE A 209 5.07 5.83 -7.72
CA ILE A 209 5.36 6.25 -9.10
C ILE A 209 5.93 7.67 -9.12
N CYS A 210 5.49 8.52 -8.20
CA CYS A 210 5.88 9.92 -8.13
C CYS A 210 7.35 10.07 -7.70
N THR A 211 7.89 9.14 -6.90
CA THR A 211 9.32 9.16 -6.53
C THR A 211 10.23 8.89 -7.73
N PHE A 212 9.72 8.21 -8.76
CA PHE A 212 10.45 8.01 -10.03
C PHE A 212 10.31 9.17 -11.01
N ALA A 213 9.57 10.24 -10.69
CA ALA A 213 9.30 11.35 -11.61
C ALA A 213 10.58 11.94 -12.19
N GLY A 214 11.60 12.20 -11.36
CA GLY A 214 12.88 12.75 -11.82
C GLY A 214 13.66 11.86 -12.79
N ALA A 215 13.41 10.54 -12.78
CA ALA A 215 14.05 9.57 -13.67
C ALA A 215 13.27 9.33 -14.98
N MET A 216 12.06 9.87 -15.12
CA MET A 216 11.23 9.70 -16.31
C MET A 216 11.62 10.65 -17.44
N LYS A 217 11.36 10.23 -18.70
CA LYS A 217 11.65 11.05 -19.88
C LYS A 217 10.68 12.24 -20.01
N ASN A 218 9.40 12.01 -19.79
CA ASN A 218 8.38 13.06 -19.80
C ASN A 218 7.40 12.86 -18.64
N PRO A 219 7.76 13.27 -17.42
CA PRO A 219 6.99 12.96 -16.22
C PRO A 219 5.53 13.44 -16.31
N SER A 220 5.28 14.60 -16.94
CA SER A 220 3.94 15.17 -17.15
C SER A 220 2.97 14.27 -17.91
N LYS A 221 3.50 13.39 -18.79
CA LYS A 221 2.71 12.45 -19.59
C LYS A 221 2.89 11.00 -19.13
N ASP A 222 4.07 10.65 -18.65
CA ASP A 222 4.43 9.28 -18.30
C ASP A 222 3.82 8.87 -16.96
N ILE A 223 3.70 9.78 -15.99
CA ILE A 223 3.12 9.47 -14.67
C ILE A 223 1.61 9.15 -14.75
N PRO A 224 0.76 9.99 -15.38
CA PRO A 224 -0.66 9.66 -15.53
C PRO A 224 -0.86 8.35 -16.31
N LYS A 225 -0.04 8.12 -17.34
CA LYS A 225 -0.07 6.86 -18.09
C LYS A 225 0.35 5.67 -17.24
N ALA A 226 1.38 5.81 -16.41
CA ALA A 226 1.85 4.76 -15.51
C ALA A 226 0.80 4.41 -14.45
N ILE A 227 0.04 5.39 -13.95
CA ILE A 227 -1.07 5.16 -13.01
C ILE A 227 -2.18 4.38 -13.69
N VAL A 228 -2.64 4.82 -14.88
CA VAL A 228 -3.72 4.14 -15.61
C VAL A 228 -3.29 2.73 -16.03
N LEU A 229 -2.15 2.59 -16.69
CA LEU A 229 -1.67 1.30 -17.20
C LEU A 229 -1.24 0.38 -16.06
N GLY A 230 -0.63 0.91 -15.01
CA GLY A 230 -0.28 0.16 -13.81
C GLY A 230 -1.52 -0.37 -13.10
N GLY A 231 -2.55 0.46 -12.92
CA GLY A 231 -3.80 0.03 -12.31
C GLY A 231 -4.61 -0.94 -13.15
N LEU A 232 -4.63 -0.78 -14.49
CA LEU A 232 -5.21 -1.78 -15.38
C LEU A 232 -4.44 -3.11 -15.32
N ALA A 233 -3.11 -3.07 -15.28
CA ALA A 233 -2.29 -4.27 -15.14
C ALA A 233 -2.52 -4.98 -13.81
N ILE A 234 -2.55 -4.23 -12.69
CA ILE A 234 -2.83 -4.77 -11.36
C ILE A 234 -4.23 -5.36 -11.30
N GLY A 235 -5.24 -4.65 -11.81
CA GLY A 235 -6.61 -5.16 -11.88
C GLY A 235 -6.69 -6.43 -12.71
N ALA A 236 -6.01 -6.51 -13.85
CA ALA A 236 -5.96 -7.72 -14.65
C ALA A 236 -5.29 -8.89 -13.92
N ILE A 237 -4.19 -8.65 -13.20
CA ILE A 237 -3.48 -9.68 -12.41
C ILE A 237 -4.37 -10.20 -11.29
N TYR A 238 -5.01 -9.31 -10.52
CA TYR A 238 -5.94 -9.71 -9.46
C TYR A 238 -7.13 -10.47 -10.02
N LEU A 239 -7.81 -9.95 -11.04
CA LEU A 239 -8.94 -10.64 -11.67
C LEU A 239 -8.53 -12.01 -12.20
N PHE A 240 -7.35 -12.14 -12.79
CA PHE A 240 -6.85 -13.42 -13.29
C PHE A 240 -6.55 -14.42 -12.17
N CYS A 241 -5.91 -13.96 -11.10
CA CYS A 241 -5.59 -14.79 -9.94
C CYS A 241 -6.87 -15.21 -9.19
N SER A 242 -7.75 -14.25 -8.89
CA SER A 242 -9.03 -14.47 -8.23
C SER A 242 -9.99 -15.34 -9.04
N PHE A 243 -9.99 -15.22 -10.37
CA PHE A 243 -10.68 -16.16 -11.25
C PHE A 243 -10.14 -17.58 -11.08
N GLY A 244 -8.82 -17.74 -10.96
CA GLY A 244 -8.21 -19.05 -10.72
C GLY A 244 -8.64 -19.68 -9.39
N ILE A 245 -8.73 -18.87 -8.34
CA ILE A 245 -9.23 -19.29 -7.02
C ILE A 245 -10.72 -19.69 -7.11
N GLY A 246 -11.56 -18.82 -7.69
CA GLY A 246 -13.01 -19.05 -7.83
C GLY A 246 -13.38 -20.17 -8.81
N ALA A 247 -12.46 -20.60 -9.67
CA ALA A 247 -12.64 -21.78 -10.51
C ALA A 247 -12.61 -23.08 -9.69
N ALA A 248 -11.80 -23.13 -8.64
CA ALA A 248 -11.60 -24.30 -7.79
C ALA A 248 -12.53 -24.33 -6.57
N ILE A 249 -12.86 -23.16 -6.01
CA ILE A 249 -13.63 -23.04 -4.77
C ILE A 249 -14.83 -22.10 -4.98
N PRO A 250 -16.05 -22.48 -4.54
CA PRO A 250 -17.22 -21.59 -4.54
C PRO A 250 -16.99 -20.32 -3.71
N ALA A 251 -17.49 -19.17 -4.17
CA ALA A 251 -17.17 -17.87 -3.55
C ALA A 251 -17.52 -17.78 -2.05
N ASP A 252 -18.61 -18.42 -1.62
CA ASP A 252 -19.08 -18.50 -0.23
C ASP A 252 -18.21 -19.41 0.66
N GLN A 253 -17.34 -20.22 0.06
CA GLN A 253 -16.42 -21.14 0.75
C GLN A 253 -14.95 -20.72 0.62
N ILE A 254 -14.68 -19.59 -0.04
CA ILE A 254 -13.32 -19.07 -0.12
C ILE A 254 -12.95 -18.51 1.25
N ASP A 255 -12.05 -19.22 1.91
CA ASP A 255 -11.36 -18.74 3.10
C ASP A 255 -10.53 -17.48 2.75
N PRO A 256 -10.77 -16.32 3.41
CA PRO A 256 -10.01 -15.09 3.14
C PRO A 256 -8.52 -15.21 3.48
N ASP A 257 -8.16 -16.11 4.37
CA ASP A 257 -6.84 -16.26 4.97
C ASP A 257 -5.99 -17.22 4.10
N PHE A 258 -6.59 -18.36 3.72
CA PHE A 258 -5.90 -19.45 3.03
C PHE A 258 -6.47 -19.81 1.65
N GLY A 259 -7.48 -19.09 1.15
CA GLY A 259 -8.23 -19.47 -0.05
C GLY A 259 -7.38 -19.70 -1.30
N MET A 260 -6.28 -18.95 -1.47
CA MET A 260 -5.34 -19.20 -2.57
C MET A 260 -4.64 -20.56 -2.43
N ILE A 261 -4.17 -20.87 -1.22
CA ILE A 261 -3.45 -22.10 -0.93
C ILE A 261 -4.39 -23.30 -1.06
N TYR A 262 -5.61 -23.22 -0.51
CA TYR A 262 -6.62 -24.26 -0.66
C TYR A 262 -7.10 -24.44 -2.10
N ALA A 263 -7.20 -23.36 -2.89
CA ALA A 263 -7.53 -23.49 -4.30
C ALA A 263 -6.44 -24.26 -5.04
N VAL A 264 -5.17 -23.94 -4.81
CA VAL A 264 -4.04 -24.67 -5.42
C VAL A 264 -4.03 -26.13 -4.96
N MET A 265 -4.23 -26.38 -3.67
CA MET A 265 -4.34 -27.74 -3.13
C MET A 265 -5.47 -28.53 -3.81
N THR A 266 -6.63 -27.91 -4.01
CA THR A 266 -7.78 -28.50 -4.70
C THR A 266 -7.47 -28.81 -6.16
N MET A 267 -6.73 -27.93 -6.84
CA MET A 267 -6.42 -28.08 -8.27
C MET A 267 -5.37 -29.16 -8.54
N VAL A 268 -4.30 -29.25 -7.75
CA VAL A 268 -3.16 -30.13 -8.04
C VAL A 268 -2.95 -31.27 -7.03
N GLY A 269 -3.65 -31.25 -5.91
CA GLY A 269 -3.48 -32.17 -4.78
C GLY A 269 -2.39 -31.76 -3.80
N GLU A 270 -2.59 -32.05 -2.51
CA GLU A 270 -1.67 -31.72 -1.42
C GLU A 270 -0.28 -32.36 -1.57
N ALA A 271 -0.21 -33.60 -2.05
CA ALA A 271 1.06 -34.30 -2.26
C ALA A 271 1.84 -33.82 -3.52
N SER A 272 1.30 -32.85 -4.26
CA SER A 272 1.91 -32.37 -5.50
C SER A 272 3.15 -31.51 -5.23
N PRO A 273 4.28 -31.76 -5.91
CA PRO A 273 5.43 -30.86 -5.88
C PRO A 273 5.10 -29.42 -6.29
N ILE A 274 4.07 -29.24 -7.13
CA ILE A 274 3.60 -27.92 -7.56
C ILE A 274 2.95 -27.17 -6.40
N PHE A 275 2.15 -27.86 -5.58
CA PHE A 275 1.51 -27.28 -4.40
C PHE A 275 2.57 -26.78 -3.40
N MET A 276 3.52 -27.64 -3.03
CA MET A 276 4.62 -27.28 -2.13
C MET A 276 5.43 -26.09 -2.66
N LEU A 277 5.75 -26.09 -3.96
CA LEU A 277 6.49 -25.00 -4.59
C LEU A 277 5.72 -23.67 -4.50
N ILE A 278 4.41 -23.67 -4.79
CA ILE A 278 3.59 -22.45 -4.71
C ILE A 278 3.50 -21.95 -3.27
N CYS A 279 3.34 -22.82 -2.27
CA CYS A 279 3.32 -22.45 -0.86
C CYS A 279 4.62 -21.75 -0.44
N ILE A 280 5.77 -22.33 -0.81
CA ILE A 280 7.08 -21.72 -0.49
C ILE A 280 7.27 -20.40 -1.21
N ILE A 281 6.92 -20.31 -2.50
CA ILE A 281 6.99 -19.04 -3.22
C ILE A 281 6.08 -18.00 -2.57
N PHE A 282 4.86 -18.38 -2.16
CA PHE A 282 3.91 -17.51 -1.47
C PHE A 282 4.52 -16.93 -0.19
N LEU A 283 5.06 -17.76 0.70
CA LEU A 283 5.74 -17.30 1.92
C LEU A 283 6.94 -16.38 1.63
N VAL A 284 7.73 -16.67 0.60
CA VAL A 284 8.82 -15.79 0.16
C VAL A 284 8.30 -14.44 -0.34
N THR A 285 7.16 -14.41 -1.04
CA THR A 285 6.56 -13.15 -1.48
C THR A 285 6.07 -12.29 -0.32
N LEU A 286 5.64 -12.87 0.80
CA LEU A 286 5.27 -12.11 2.00
C LEU A 286 6.46 -11.33 2.57
N PHE A 287 7.66 -11.92 2.61
CA PHE A 287 8.87 -11.17 2.99
C PHE A 287 9.21 -10.05 2.01
N ALA A 288 9.00 -10.26 0.71
CA ALA A 288 9.21 -9.22 -0.30
C ALA A 288 8.22 -8.05 -0.14
N ASN A 289 6.96 -8.32 0.22
CA ASN A 289 5.96 -7.29 0.55
C ASN A 289 6.46 -6.42 1.70
N MET A 290 6.83 -7.08 2.80
CA MET A 290 7.25 -6.39 4.02
C MET A 290 8.52 -5.60 3.82
N ALA A 291 9.49 -6.12 3.06
CA ALA A 291 10.70 -5.39 2.71
C ALA A 291 10.39 -4.09 1.95
N SER A 292 9.54 -4.17 0.92
CA SER A 292 9.20 -3.03 0.05
C SER A 292 8.49 -1.92 0.81
N TRP A 293 7.51 -2.29 1.64
CA TRP A 293 6.69 -1.33 2.38
C TRP A 293 7.38 -0.76 3.62
N SER A 294 8.24 -1.54 4.28
CA SER A 294 8.96 -1.08 5.47
C SER A 294 9.80 0.16 5.20
N PHE A 295 10.40 0.25 4.01
CA PHE A 295 11.15 1.45 3.62
C PHE A 295 10.25 2.69 3.66
N GLY A 296 9.17 2.71 2.88
CA GLY A 296 8.28 3.87 2.79
C GLY A 296 7.65 4.25 4.14
N VAL A 297 7.11 3.28 4.88
CA VAL A 297 6.40 3.57 6.14
C VAL A 297 7.35 4.05 7.22
N ASN A 298 8.55 3.47 7.34
CA ASN A 298 9.48 3.89 8.39
C ASN A 298 10.05 5.28 8.13
N PHE A 299 10.34 5.63 6.87
CA PHE A 299 10.81 6.99 6.53
C PHE A 299 9.72 8.04 6.75
N VAL A 300 8.46 7.74 6.42
CA VAL A 300 7.34 8.66 6.74
C VAL A 300 7.19 8.85 8.25
N ALA A 301 7.31 7.78 9.05
CA ALA A 301 7.24 7.86 10.51
C ALA A 301 8.42 8.63 11.11
N ASP A 302 9.64 8.41 10.62
CA ASP A 302 10.85 9.14 11.01
C ASP A 302 10.73 10.63 10.66
N TYR A 303 10.36 10.95 9.42
CA TYR A 303 10.14 12.31 8.95
C TYR A 303 9.07 13.03 9.78
N ALA A 304 7.97 12.35 10.11
CA ALA A 304 6.95 12.89 11.00
C ALA A 304 7.49 13.13 12.43
N ALA A 305 8.36 12.26 12.93
CA ALA A 305 8.95 12.39 14.27
C ALA A 305 9.97 13.53 14.34
N LYS A 306 10.79 13.73 13.30
CA LYS A 306 11.69 14.89 13.16
C LYS A 306 10.92 16.21 13.19
N HIS A 307 9.69 16.23 12.69
CA HIS A 307 8.77 17.38 12.77
C HIS A 307 7.92 17.43 14.06
N GLY A 308 8.19 16.58 15.06
CA GLY A 308 7.46 16.54 16.33
C GLY A 308 6.01 16.07 16.20
N ASN A 309 5.66 15.39 15.11
CA ASN A 309 4.33 14.83 14.84
C ASN A 309 4.22 13.34 15.17
N MET A 310 5.33 12.69 15.49
CA MET A 310 5.41 11.35 16.04
C MET A 310 6.40 11.30 17.22
N PRO A 311 6.37 10.25 18.05
CA PRO A 311 7.28 10.12 19.17
C PRO A 311 8.76 10.13 18.77
N LYS A 312 9.65 10.70 19.61
CA LYS A 312 11.11 10.78 19.32
C LYS A 312 11.80 9.44 19.08
N VAL A 313 11.21 8.33 19.54
CA VAL A 313 11.75 6.99 19.27
C VAL A 313 11.74 6.69 17.77
N PHE A 314 10.76 7.22 17.02
CA PHE A 314 10.66 7.02 15.58
C PHE A 314 11.73 7.77 14.78
N SER A 315 12.27 8.88 15.31
CA SER A 315 13.31 9.66 14.63
C SER A 315 14.73 9.09 14.79
N HIS A 316 14.87 7.88 15.34
CA HIS A 316 16.17 7.26 15.57
C HIS A 316 16.65 6.52 14.32
N GLU A 317 17.70 7.06 13.70
CA GLU A 317 18.36 6.49 12.52
C GLU A 317 19.69 5.83 12.90
N ASN A 318 20.04 4.75 12.20
CA ASN A 318 21.35 4.13 12.35
C ASN A 318 22.41 4.99 11.67
N ALA A 319 23.43 5.43 12.41
CA ALA A 319 24.47 6.31 11.91
C ALA A 319 25.28 5.76 10.70
N LYS A 320 25.28 4.45 10.46
CA LYS A 320 26.01 3.83 9.34
C LYS A 320 25.14 3.58 8.12
N THR A 321 23.87 3.21 8.34
CA THR A 321 22.96 2.83 7.26
C THR A 321 21.92 3.90 6.95
N GLU A 322 21.81 4.95 7.77
CA GLU A 322 20.80 6.02 7.68
C GLU A 322 19.36 5.48 7.72
N MET A 323 19.18 4.23 8.14
CA MET A 323 17.87 3.59 8.20
C MET A 323 17.15 3.96 9.50
N PRO A 324 15.83 4.25 9.48
CA PRO A 324 14.99 4.56 10.63
C PRO A 324 14.74 3.34 11.54
N THR A 325 15.80 2.87 12.21
CA THR A 325 15.79 1.69 13.09
C THR A 325 14.82 1.82 14.26
N GLY A 326 14.60 3.04 14.76
CA GLY A 326 13.63 3.29 15.83
C GLY A 326 12.21 2.92 15.41
N ALA A 327 11.77 3.39 14.23
CA ALA A 327 10.47 3.04 13.67
C ALA A 327 10.32 1.53 13.45
N ALA A 328 11.36 0.89 12.89
CA ALA A 328 11.37 -0.55 12.65
C ALA A 328 11.25 -1.38 13.94
N ILE A 329 11.92 -1.01 15.04
CA ILE A 329 11.79 -1.70 16.33
C ILE A 329 10.38 -1.54 16.89
N VAL A 330 9.80 -0.34 16.82
CA VAL A 330 8.43 -0.12 17.32
C VAL A 330 7.41 -0.92 16.49
N ASN A 331 7.61 -1.08 15.18
CA ASN A 331 6.79 -2.00 14.37
C ASN A 331 6.85 -3.42 14.92
N GLY A 332 8.04 -3.94 15.20
CA GLY A 332 8.24 -5.28 15.74
C GLY A 332 7.54 -5.48 17.08
N VAL A 333 7.65 -4.51 17.98
CA VAL A 333 6.99 -4.55 19.29
C VAL A 333 5.47 -4.52 19.14
N VAL A 334 4.91 -3.62 18.32
CA VAL A 334 3.46 -3.53 18.14
C VAL A 334 2.90 -4.76 17.42
N ALA A 335 3.59 -5.26 16.39
CA ALA A 335 3.20 -6.50 15.71
C ALA A 335 3.24 -7.69 16.68
N SER A 336 4.29 -7.81 17.51
CA SER A 336 4.37 -8.86 18.53
C SER A 336 3.23 -8.76 19.55
N LEU A 337 2.88 -7.56 20.01
CA LEU A 337 1.74 -7.35 20.92
C LEU A 337 0.39 -7.64 20.26
N ALA A 338 0.24 -7.31 18.97
CA ALA A 338 -0.97 -7.63 18.20
C ALA A 338 -1.16 -9.14 18.05
N LEU A 339 -0.07 -9.91 17.85
CA LEU A 339 -0.13 -11.37 17.82
C LEU A 339 -0.60 -11.96 19.16
N MET A 340 -0.31 -11.33 20.29
CA MET A 340 -0.78 -11.81 21.60
C MET A 340 -2.31 -11.72 21.75
N LEU A 341 -3.03 -11.00 20.87
CA LEU A 341 -4.49 -10.99 20.87
C LEU A 341 -5.08 -12.37 20.61
N GLN A 342 -4.39 -13.24 19.88
CA GLN A 342 -4.84 -14.61 19.62
C GLN A 342 -4.97 -15.46 20.90
N LEU A 343 -4.32 -15.06 22.00
CA LEU A 343 -4.42 -15.72 23.30
C LEU A 343 -5.74 -15.41 24.03
N ILE A 344 -6.51 -14.45 23.52
CA ILE A 344 -7.83 -14.12 24.06
C ILE A 344 -8.81 -15.20 23.57
N PRO A 345 -9.49 -15.95 24.46
CA PRO A 345 -10.35 -17.07 24.10
C PRO A 345 -11.73 -16.59 23.61
N ILE A 346 -11.72 -15.75 22.57
CA ILE A 346 -12.89 -15.26 21.85
C ILE A 346 -12.72 -15.76 20.40
N PRO A 347 -13.58 -16.68 19.89
CA PRO A 347 -13.40 -17.28 18.56
C PRO A 347 -13.20 -16.26 17.43
N ALA A 348 -13.98 -15.17 17.44
CA ALA A 348 -13.86 -14.07 16.47
C ALA A 348 -12.49 -13.35 16.48
N ILE A 349 -11.68 -13.54 17.53
CA ILE A 349 -10.31 -13.04 17.65
C ILE A 349 -9.31 -14.17 17.43
N SER A 350 -9.46 -15.30 18.14
CA SER A 350 -8.45 -16.37 18.13
C SER A 350 -8.42 -17.18 16.84
N GLU A 351 -9.58 -17.42 16.21
CA GLU A 351 -9.69 -18.16 14.95
C GLU A 351 -9.63 -17.23 13.74
N GLY A 352 -10.14 -15.99 13.88
CA GLY A 352 -10.15 -14.97 12.81
C GLY A 352 -9.02 -13.94 12.89
N ILE A 353 -7.89 -14.27 13.53
CA ILE A 353 -6.85 -13.28 13.86
C ILE A 353 -6.23 -12.65 12.59
N PHE A 354 -6.00 -13.44 11.54
CA PHE A 354 -5.49 -12.93 10.26
C PHE A 354 -6.44 -11.87 9.72
N TRP A 355 -7.70 -12.25 9.52
CA TRP A 355 -8.70 -11.38 8.92
C TRP A 355 -8.96 -10.13 9.76
N MET A 356 -8.98 -10.27 11.09
CA MET A 356 -9.11 -9.17 12.03
C MET A 356 -7.99 -8.15 11.84
N LEU A 357 -6.73 -8.59 11.92
CA LEU A 357 -5.56 -7.73 11.79
C LEU A 357 -5.42 -7.18 10.36
N PHE A 358 -5.76 -7.98 9.35
CA PHE A 358 -5.69 -7.60 7.96
C PHE A 358 -6.71 -6.48 7.65
N SER A 359 -7.97 -6.69 8.03
CA SER A 359 -9.04 -5.69 7.87
C SER A 359 -8.77 -4.41 8.64
N MET A 360 -8.24 -4.51 9.86
CA MET A 360 -7.84 -3.32 10.64
C MET A 360 -6.73 -2.55 9.95
N ASN A 361 -5.73 -3.22 9.37
CA ASN A 361 -4.68 -2.54 8.62
C ASN A 361 -5.25 -1.80 7.40
N VAL A 362 -6.17 -2.45 6.67
CA VAL A 362 -6.83 -1.86 5.49
C VAL A 362 -7.55 -0.60 5.90
N VAL A 363 -8.35 -0.66 6.97
CA VAL A 363 -9.08 0.49 7.50
C VAL A 363 -8.17 1.65 7.86
N PHE A 364 -7.05 1.39 8.56
CA PHE A 364 -6.12 2.45 8.92
C PHE A 364 -5.45 3.10 7.70
N LEU A 365 -5.13 2.30 6.68
CA LEU A 365 -4.64 2.83 5.41
C LEU A 365 -5.72 3.68 4.74
N LEU A 366 -6.96 3.19 4.59
CA LEU A 366 -8.04 3.97 3.98
C LEU A 366 -8.28 5.30 4.73
N ILE A 367 -8.28 5.28 6.07
CA ILE A 367 -8.43 6.48 6.91
C ILE A 367 -7.32 7.50 6.64
N SER A 368 -6.08 7.08 6.42
CA SER A 368 -4.96 8.01 6.21
C SER A 368 -5.08 8.80 4.91
N TYR A 369 -5.77 8.28 3.89
CA TYR A 369 -5.93 8.94 2.60
C TYR A 369 -7.15 9.87 2.50
N ILE A 370 -8.17 9.70 3.35
CA ILE A 370 -9.37 10.57 3.32
C ILE A 370 -8.99 12.07 3.40
N PRO A 371 -8.09 12.51 4.30
CA PRO A 371 -7.72 13.93 4.40
C PRO A 371 -6.90 14.44 3.20
N MET A 372 -6.39 13.56 2.34
CA MET A 372 -5.64 13.94 1.14
C MET A 372 -6.51 14.71 0.14
N PHE A 373 -7.77 14.31 -0.05
CA PHE A 373 -8.69 14.97 -0.99
C PHE A 373 -9.00 16.43 -0.61
N PRO A 374 -9.37 16.75 0.65
CA PRO A 374 -9.53 18.15 1.05
C PRO A 374 -8.18 18.87 1.17
N ALA A 375 -7.06 18.18 1.45
CA ALA A 375 -5.72 18.77 1.42
C ALA A 375 -5.39 19.27 0.01
N PHE A 376 -5.62 18.45 -1.02
CA PHE A 376 -5.46 18.83 -2.42
C PHE A 376 -6.22 20.11 -2.79
N LEU A 377 -7.48 20.21 -2.38
CA LEU A 377 -8.30 21.41 -2.59
C LEU A 377 -7.72 22.65 -1.91
N LYS A 378 -7.18 22.48 -0.70
CA LYS A 378 -6.57 23.58 0.05
C LYS A 378 -5.26 24.01 -0.62
N MET A 379 -4.39 23.07 -0.99
CA MET A 379 -3.10 23.35 -1.63
C MET A 379 -3.26 24.13 -2.93
N ARG A 380 -4.24 23.77 -3.79
CA ARG A 380 -4.54 24.56 -4.99
C ARG A 380 -5.01 26.00 -4.72
N LYS A 381 -5.58 26.26 -3.55
CA LYS A 381 -6.04 27.61 -3.16
C LYS A 381 -4.94 28.43 -2.50
N VAL A 382 -4.13 27.81 -1.63
CA VAL A 382 -3.09 28.53 -0.87
C VAL A 382 -1.81 28.69 -1.67
N ASP A 383 -1.54 27.77 -2.59
CA ASP A 383 -0.33 27.74 -3.41
C ASP A 383 -0.66 27.64 -4.92
N PRO A 384 -1.36 28.63 -5.49
CA PRO A 384 -1.80 28.58 -6.88
C PRO A 384 -0.65 28.74 -7.89
N ASN A 385 0.39 29.47 -7.52
CA ASN A 385 1.47 29.88 -8.43
C ASN A 385 2.56 28.82 -8.62
N ARG A 386 2.61 27.79 -7.77
CA ARG A 386 3.61 26.72 -7.89
C ARG A 386 3.48 25.97 -9.20
N LYS A 387 4.62 25.72 -9.84
CA LYS A 387 4.70 24.97 -11.10
C LYS A 387 4.34 23.51 -10.83
N ARG A 388 3.39 22.99 -11.62
CA ARG A 388 2.89 21.62 -11.49
C ARG A 388 3.31 20.83 -12.71
N VAL A 389 4.03 19.74 -12.51
CA VAL A 389 4.48 18.87 -13.60
C VAL A 389 3.28 18.17 -14.24
N PHE A 390 2.34 17.70 -13.41
CA PHE A 390 1.02 17.23 -13.84
C PHE A 390 -0.07 18.09 -13.20
N THR A 391 -1.11 18.43 -13.96
CA THR A 391 -2.26 19.20 -13.46
C THR A 391 -3.53 18.39 -13.63
N PHE A 392 -4.25 18.21 -12.52
CA PHE A 392 -5.57 17.59 -12.45
C PHE A 392 -6.52 18.31 -13.43
N PRO A 393 -7.08 17.57 -14.40
CA PRO A 393 -7.70 18.15 -15.59
C PRO A 393 -9.06 18.81 -15.29
N PHE A 394 -9.74 18.39 -14.22
CA PHE A 394 -11.07 18.90 -13.89
C PHE A 394 -11.02 20.21 -13.10
N LYS A 395 -11.99 21.09 -13.37
CA LYS A 395 -12.14 22.41 -12.73
C LYS A 395 -13.57 22.62 -12.24
N GLY A 396 -13.76 23.60 -11.35
CA GLY A 396 -15.08 23.99 -10.87
C GLY A 396 -15.82 22.85 -10.16
N LYS A 397 -17.13 22.72 -10.40
CA LYS A 397 -17.98 21.69 -9.76
C LYS A 397 -17.51 20.26 -10.03
N LEU A 398 -17.01 19.99 -11.24
CA LEU A 398 -16.56 18.66 -11.63
C LEU A 398 -15.34 18.21 -10.82
N MET A 399 -14.43 19.14 -10.47
CA MET A 399 -13.32 18.83 -9.57
C MET A 399 -13.82 18.37 -8.20
N TYR A 400 -14.80 19.07 -7.61
CA TYR A 400 -15.37 18.67 -6.31
C TYR A 400 -16.03 17.30 -6.37
N VAL A 401 -16.75 16.99 -7.45
CA VAL A 401 -17.37 15.67 -7.65
C VAL A 401 -16.30 14.58 -7.75
N MET A 402 -15.27 14.78 -8.58
CA MET A 402 -14.20 13.80 -8.77
C MET A 402 -13.36 13.57 -7.51
N LEU A 403 -13.35 14.50 -6.55
CA LEU A 403 -12.69 14.33 -5.26
C LEU A 403 -13.62 13.76 -4.18
N ALA A 404 -14.92 14.07 -4.26
CA ALA A 404 -15.91 13.58 -3.31
C ALA A 404 -16.21 12.09 -3.50
N ILE A 405 -16.29 11.60 -4.75
CA ILE A 405 -16.53 10.19 -5.05
C ILE A 405 -15.55 9.26 -4.34
N PRO A 406 -14.21 9.36 -4.56
CA PRO A 406 -13.26 8.47 -3.90
C PRO A 406 -13.26 8.64 -2.38
N ALA A 407 -13.44 9.87 -1.86
CA ALA A 407 -13.53 10.09 -0.41
C ALA A 407 -14.75 9.39 0.20
N ILE A 408 -15.91 9.41 -0.48
CA ILE A 408 -17.12 8.71 -0.04
C ILE A 408 -16.91 7.20 -0.12
N GLU A 409 -16.31 6.68 -1.19
CA GLU A 409 -16.01 5.26 -1.35
C GLU A 409 -15.11 4.74 -0.22
N LEU A 410 -14.06 5.49 0.15
CA LEU A 410 -13.23 5.15 1.32
C LEU A 410 -14.04 5.07 2.61
N VAL A 411 -14.90 6.07 2.87
CA VAL A 411 -15.73 6.10 4.08
C VAL A 411 -16.72 4.93 4.10
N LEU A 412 -17.40 4.67 2.98
CA LEU A 412 -18.36 3.56 2.87
C LEU A 412 -17.66 2.22 3.04
N ALA A 413 -16.47 2.04 2.46
CA ALA A 413 -15.70 0.83 2.61
C ALA A 413 -15.24 0.60 4.05
N ILE A 414 -14.75 1.65 4.73
CA ILE A 414 -14.42 1.57 6.16
C ILE A 414 -15.64 1.14 6.98
N ILE A 415 -16.80 1.78 6.75
CA ILE A 415 -18.03 1.44 7.46
C ILE A 415 -18.42 -0.02 7.19
N ALA A 416 -18.41 -0.47 5.93
CA ALA A 416 -18.75 -1.84 5.57
C ALA A 416 -17.80 -2.87 6.21
N THR A 417 -16.51 -2.54 6.34
CA THR A 417 -15.51 -3.47 6.87
C THR A 417 -15.59 -3.65 8.39
N ILE A 418 -15.79 -2.57 9.17
CA ILE A 418 -15.70 -2.65 10.64
C ILE A 418 -17.00 -2.39 11.39
N VAL A 419 -18.03 -1.83 10.77
CA VAL A 419 -19.29 -1.57 11.46
C VAL A 419 -20.25 -2.73 11.17
N PRO A 420 -20.74 -3.44 12.20
CA PRO A 420 -21.81 -4.42 12.03
C PRO A 420 -23.05 -3.75 11.43
N LEU A 421 -23.41 -4.13 10.21
CA LEU A 421 -24.52 -3.50 9.47
C LEU A 421 -25.89 -4.09 9.84
N ASN A 422 -25.90 -5.31 10.39
CA ASN A 422 -27.08 -6.00 10.87
C ASN A 422 -26.75 -6.89 12.08
N GLY A 423 -27.73 -7.65 12.58
CA GLY A 423 -27.60 -8.50 13.77
C GLY A 423 -27.21 -9.95 13.52
N SER A 424 -26.73 -10.31 12.31
CA SER A 424 -26.25 -11.67 12.02
C SER A 424 -24.97 -11.98 12.80
N GLU A 425 -24.71 -13.26 13.07
CA GLU A 425 -23.48 -13.68 13.76
C GLU A 425 -22.22 -13.26 12.99
N GLU A 426 -22.26 -13.34 11.66
CA GLU A 426 -21.20 -12.89 10.76
C GLU A 426 -20.92 -11.38 10.91
N GLU A 427 -21.94 -10.52 10.95
CA GLU A 427 -21.73 -9.08 11.13
C GLU A 427 -21.27 -8.74 12.55
N LEU A 428 -21.75 -9.47 13.56
CA LEU A 428 -21.31 -9.29 14.94
C LEU A 428 -19.85 -9.70 15.16
N SER A 429 -19.30 -10.57 14.30
CA SER A 429 -17.86 -10.90 14.28
C SER A 429 -16.97 -9.68 13.99
N LYS A 430 -17.53 -8.56 13.48
CA LYS A 430 -16.81 -7.30 13.27
C LYS A 430 -16.58 -6.48 14.54
N ILE A 431 -17.27 -6.80 15.64
CA ILE A 431 -17.17 -6.03 16.90
C ILE A 431 -15.73 -5.96 17.44
N PRO A 432 -14.96 -7.05 17.53
CA PRO A 432 -13.55 -6.98 17.93
C PRO A 432 -12.71 -6.05 17.05
N MET A 433 -12.91 -6.09 15.72
CA MET A 433 -12.25 -5.18 14.79
C MET A 433 -12.62 -3.72 15.07
N LEU A 434 -13.90 -3.43 15.25
CA LEU A 434 -14.39 -2.08 15.58
C LEU A 434 -13.75 -1.54 16.86
N ILE A 435 -13.73 -2.36 17.91
CA ILE A 435 -13.10 -2.02 19.19
C ILE A 435 -11.61 -1.77 18.98
N GLY A 436 -10.92 -2.65 18.25
CA GLY A 436 -9.51 -2.49 17.92
C GLY A 436 -9.21 -1.17 17.20
N VAL A 437 -10.00 -0.82 16.19
CA VAL A 437 -9.86 0.46 15.47
C VAL A 437 -10.11 1.64 16.40
N ILE A 438 -11.14 1.61 17.24
CA ILE A 438 -11.42 2.69 18.22
C ILE A 438 -10.24 2.85 19.18
N VAL A 439 -9.69 1.75 19.70
CA VAL A 439 -8.53 1.76 20.60
C VAL A 439 -7.33 2.41 19.93
N PHE A 440 -6.99 2.00 18.71
CA PHE A 440 -5.84 2.57 17.97
C PHE A 440 -6.07 4.03 17.54
N VAL A 441 -7.32 4.45 17.27
CA VAL A 441 -7.65 5.86 17.03
C VAL A 441 -7.44 6.70 18.29
N VAL A 442 -7.89 6.20 19.45
CA VAL A 442 -7.67 6.86 20.75
C VAL A 442 -6.18 6.93 21.09
N LEU A 443 -5.43 5.85 20.88
CA LEU A 443 -3.98 5.84 21.03
C LEU A 443 -3.31 6.87 20.13
N GLY A 444 -3.76 7.03 18.88
CA GLY A 444 -3.28 8.06 17.99
C GLY A 444 -3.49 9.48 18.53
N GLU A 445 -4.63 9.76 19.14
CA GLU A 445 -4.88 11.05 19.81
C GLU A 445 -3.97 11.27 21.02
N VAL A 446 -3.71 10.21 21.81
CA VAL A 446 -2.76 10.26 22.93
C VAL A 446 -1.34 10.55 22.41
N VAL A 447 -0.92 9.86 21.35
CA VAL A 447 0.39 10.05 20.71
C VAL A 447 0.54 11.46 20.15
N ARG A 448 -0.51 12.01 19.55
CA ARG A 448 -0.53 13.42 19.09
C ARG A 448 -0.31 14.40 20.24
N ILE A 449 -1.03 14.24 21.35
CA ILE A 449 -0.90 15.10 22.54
C ILE A 449 0.50 14.98 23.14
N TRP A 450 1.03 13.76 23.20
CA TRP A 450 2.37 13.48 23.72
C TRP A 450 3.46 14.11 22.85
N SER A 451 3.38 13.93 21.52
CA SER A 451 4.36 14.44 20.56
C SER A 451 4.39 15.97 20.52
N LYS A 452 3.25 16.64 20.79
CA LYS A 452 3.18 18.10 20.94
C LYS A 452 4.06 18.65 22.07
N ARG A 453 4.37 17.87 23.11
CA ARG A 453 5.19 18.33 24.25
C ARG A 453 6.61 18.73 23.86
N GLY A 454 7.10 18.26 22.71
CA GLY A 454 8.42 18.61 22.19
C GLY A 454 8.47 19.85 21.31
N ARG A 455 7.33 20.50 21.02
CA ARG A 455 7.26 21.62 20.06
C ARG A 455 7.23 22.99 20.74
N THR A 456 8.10 23.89 20.26
CA THR A 456 8.15 25.30 20.65
C THR A 456 7.10 26.13 19.89
N GLU A 457 6.86 25.83 18.62
CA GLU A 457 5.83 26.43 17.78
C GLU A 457 5.01 25.37 17.04
N GLU A 458 3.71 25.65 16.82
CA GLU A 458 2.77 24.72 16.15
C GLU A 458 2.57 25.17 14.70
N TYR A 459 2.97 24.33 13.74
CA TYR A 459 2.74 24.61 12.32
C TYR A 459 1.25 24.44 12.01
N LYS A 460 0.61 25.51 11.50
CA LYS A 460 -0.84 25.54 11.20
C LYS A 460 -1.18 25.24 9.74
N GLY A 461 -0.18 24.82 8.96
CA GLY A 461 -0.27 24.60 7.53
C GLY A 461 0.10 25.84 6.73
N LEU A 462 0.27 25.64 5.42
CA LEU A 462 0.71 26.60 4.45
C LEU A 462 -0.32 27.73 4.31
N THR A 463 0.18 28.96 4.35
CA THR A 463 -0.59 30.17 4.07
C THR A 463 -0.16 30.74 2.72
N PRO A 464 -1.00 31.54 2.03
CA PRO A 464 -0.59 32.16 0.77
C PRO A 464 0.69 33.00 0.86
N ALA A 465 0.91 33.66 2.01
CA ALA A 465 2.13 34.43 2.25
C ALA A 465 3.36 33.52 2.35
N LEU A 466 3.27 32.45 3.16
CA LEU A 466 4.36 31.48 3.32
C LEU A 466 4.64 30.70 2.03
N ALA A 467 3.61 30.40 1.24
CA ALA A 467 3.77 29.78 -0.07
C ALA A 467 4.54 30.70 -1.03
N ALA A 468 4.20 32.00 -1.06
CA ALA A 468 4.91 32.98 -1.88
C ALA A 468 6.36 33.19 -1.42
N GLU A 469 6.61 33.16 -0.11
CA GLU A 469 7.95 33.23 0.48
C GLU A 469 8.81 32.04 0.06
N ARG A 470 8.33 30.80 0.26
CA ARG A 470 9.05 29.58 -0.15
C ARG A 470 9.32 29.54 -1.66
N LEU A 471 8.35 29.96 -2.48
CA LEU A 471 8.55 30.05 -3.93
C LEU A 471 9.64 31.06 -4.31
N ALA A 472 9.75 32.16 -3.56
CA ALA A 472 10.80 33.16 -3.79
C ALA A 472 12.18 32.65 -3.36
N GLU A 473 12.26 31.90 -2.26
CA GLU A 473 13.48 31.24 -1.79
C GLU A 473 13.95 30.19 -2.81
N GLU A 474 13.06 29.29 -3.24
CA GLU A 474 13.36 28.27 -4.27
C GLU A 474 13.85 28.90 -5.58
N ALA A 475 13.21 29.98 -6.04
CA ALA A 475 13.63 30.71 -7.24
C ALA A 475 15.01 31.39 -7.07
N ALA A 476 15.35 31.82 -5.84
CA ALA A 476 16.65 32.40 -5.55
C ALA A 476 17.75 31.33 -5.50
N GLU A 477 17.46 30.15 -4.96
CA GLU A 477 18.37 28.98 -4.97
C GLU A 477 18.63 28.50 -6.40
N GLU A 478 17.58 28.32 -7.22
CA GLU A 478 17.74 27.94 -8.63
C GLU A 478 18.60 28.96 -9.40
N ALA A 479 18.39 30.27 -9.16
CA ALA A 479 19.18 31.32 -9.79
C ALA A 479 20.65 31.33 -9.31
N ALA A 480 20.91 30.95 -8.06
CA ALA A 480 22.26 30.82 -7.52
C ALA A 480 22.98 29.60 -8.13
N ASP A 481 22.31 28.46 -8.22
CA ASP A 481 22.84 27.23 -8.85
C ASP A 481 23.15 27.44 -10.34
N GLU A 482 22.29 28.16 -11.07
CA GLU A 482 22.55 28.53 -12.47
C GLU A 482 23.73 29.51 -12.62
N ALA A 483 23.95 30.40 -11.66
CA ALA A 483 25.07 31.33 -11.66
C ALA A 483 26.42 30.66 -11.29
N GLU A 484 26.39 29.58 -10.50
CA GLU A 484 27.58 28.79 -10.14
C GLU A 484 27.92 27.69 -11.16
N ALA A 485 27.01 27.39 -12.11
CA ALA A 485 27.30 26.47 -13.20
C ALA A 485 28.40 27.04 -14.12
N PRO A 486 29.60 26.42 -14.21
CA PRO A 486 30.68 26.97 -14.99
C PRO A 486 30.27 27.04 -16.46
N GLU A 487 30.36 28.25 -17.04
CA GLU A 487 30.18 28.49 -18.47
C GLU A 487 30.90 27.39 -19.25
N ALA A 488 30.13 26.54 -19.92
CA ALA A 488 30.67 25.60 -20.89
C ALA A 488 31.31 26.45 -21.98
N LYS A 489 32.65 26.59 -21.88
CA LYS A 489 33.49 27.29 -22.85
C LYS A 489 33.06 26.90 -24.25
N GLY A 490 32.75 27.93 -25.03
CA GLY A 490 32.36 27.81 -26.42
C GLY A 490 33.33 26.92 -27.19
N ASP A 491 32.74 26.07 -28.02
CA ASP A 491 33.43 25.23 -28.98
C ASP A 491 34.38 26.10 -29.82
N ALA A 492 35.68 25.98 -29.55
CA ALA A 492 36.71 26.42 -30.47
C ALA A 492 36.73 25.44 -31.65
N GLU A 493 36.67 25.99 -32.87
CA GLU A 493 36.76 25.26 -34.13
C GLU A 493 37.93 24.25 -34.14
N PRO A 494 37.77 23.07 -34.77
CA PRO A 494 38.87 22.12 -34.89
C PRO A 494 39.89 22.64 -35.92
N GLU A 495 41.07 23.06 -35.45
CA GLU A 495 42.24 23.24 -36.30
C GLU A 495 42.58 21.93 -37.01
N ALA A 496 42.64 22.00 -38.34
CA ALA A 496 43.04 20.91 -39.22
C ALA A 496 44.52 20.55 -38.99
N VAL A 497 44.78 19.29 -38.63
CA VAL A 497 46.14 18.72 -38.64
C VAL A 497 46.43 18.19 -40.05
N PRO A 498 47.51 18.63 -40.73
CA PRO A 498 47.86 18.12 -42.04
C PRO A 498 48.50 16.74 -41.94
N VAL A 499 48.12 15.88 -42.87
CA VAL A 499 48.67 14.53 -43.08
C VAL A 499 50.10 14.65 -43.62
N ALA A 500 51.03 13.89 -43.03
CA ALA A 500 52.27 13.44 -43.65
C ALA A 500 52.53 11.99 -43.25
#